data_AF-A0A918LIM7-F1
#
_entry.id   AF-A0A918LIM7-F1
#
_cell.length_a   1.000
_cell.length_b   1.000
_cell.length_c   1.000
_cell.angle_alpha   90.00
_cell.angle_beta   90.00
_cell.angle_gamma   90.00
#
_symmetry.space_group_name_H-M   'P 1'
#
loop_
_entity.id
_entity.type
_entity.pdbx_description
1 polymer ?
#
loop_
_entity_poly.entity_id
_entity_poly.type
_entity_poly.pdbx_seq_one_letter_code
_entity_poly.pdbx_strand_id
1 'polypeptide(L)'
;MRAERDMYVFQGTVENFRVDNRANGERSSAEADPLRVFFVGASPFDIDLDRIRADREFRAIERVARPGRLVVANRPAAGVDDLSDLLRERHDVLHLSCHMRGAEFLFEDAEGETHAVAADAVAQRLRTYRDHGGLGLDGIVLSCCGSAEVAELFAGLAATVVAWRGDLDDDCAIAFAGCFYRALISEPRPALGSAARIASVEAGGLDRHCREIGNQLVVLGV
;
A
#
# COMPACT_ATOMS: atom_id res chain seq x y z
N MET A 1 -52.46 19.83 -32.79
CA MET A 1 -51.93 18.58 -33.38
C MET A 1 -51.11 17.91 -32.30
N ARG A 2 -51.63 16.81 -31.74
CA ARG A 2 -50.96 15.98 -30.73
C ARG A 2 -49.90 15.14 -31.46
N ALA A 3 -48.68 15.12 -30.94
CA ALA A 3 -47.68 14.13 -31.33
C ALA A 3 -47.29 13.34 -30.08
N GLU A 4 -47.42 12.04 -30.22
CA GLU A 4 -47.43 11.00 -29.21
C GLU A 4 -46.03 10.71 -28.65
N ARG A 5 -46.03 10.15 -27.45
CA ARG A 5 -44.85 9.67 -26.70
C ARG A 5 -44.43 8.32 -27.27
N ASP A 6 -43.23 8.26 -27.85
CA ASP A 6 -42.60 6.97 -28.14
C ASP A 6 -41.87 6.44 -26.89
N MET A 7 -42.51 5.44 -26.32
CA MET A 7 -42.04 4.59 -25.23
C MET A 7 -41.14 3.50 -25.84
N TYR A 8 -39.82 3.71 -25.80
CA TYR A 8 -38.87 2.68 -26.19
C TYR A 8 -38.76 1.60 -25.09
N VAL A 9 -39.29 0.43 -25.39
CA VAL A 9 -39.12 -0.80 -24.62
C VAL A 9 -37.76 -1.41 -24.97
N PHE A 10 -36.83 -1.42 -24.03
CA PHE A 10 -35.57 -2.16 -24.17
C PHE A 10 -35.78 -3.57 -23.60
N GLN A 11 -36.01 -4.54 -24.48
CA GLN A 11 -35.89 -5.97 -24.13
C GLN A 11 -34.40 -6.32 -24.07
N GLY A 12 -33.85 -6.40 -22.86
CA GLY A 12 -32.51 -6.90 -22.59
C GLY A 12 -32.59 -8.04 -21.59
N THR A 13 -32.13 -9.22 -22.01
CA THR A 13 -32.06 -10.48 -21.26
C THR A 13 -31.37 -10.34 -19.91
N VAL A 14 -32.04 -10.80 -18.85
CA VAL A 14 -31.43 -11.08 -17.54
C VAL A 14 -30.43 -12.23 -17.70
N GLU A 15 -29.14 -11.92 -17.72
CA GLU A 15 -28.10 -12.92 -17.51
C GLU A 15 -28.04 -13.29 -16.03
N ASN A 16 -28.01 -14.61 -15.80
CA ASN A 16 -28.21 -15.25 -14.53
C ASN A 16 -27.21 -14.83 -13.45
N PHE A 17 -27.77 -14.41 -12.32
CA PHE A 17 -27.14 -14.31 -11.01
C PHE A 17 -26.58 -15.70 -10.62
N ARG A 18 -25.26 -15.89 -10.65
CA ARG A 18 -24.62 -17.10 -10.12
C ARG A 18 -24.49 -16.97 -8.60
N VAL A 19 -25.40 -17.63 -7.89
CA VAL A 19 -25.22 -17.96 -6.47
C VAL A 19 -24.16 -19.07 -6.40
N ASP A 20 -22.96 -18.75 -5.92
CA ASP A 20 -21.90 -19.74 -5.70
C ASP A 20 -22.25 -20.57 -4.45
N ASN A 21 -22.99 -21.66 -4.67
CA ASN A 21 -23.29 -22.66 -3.65
C ASN A 21 -22.24 -23.78 -3.76
N ARG A 22 -21.14 -23.69 -3.02
CA ARG A 22 -20.12 -24.75 -2.98
C ARG A 22 -20.15 -25.50 -1.66
N ALA A 23 -20.92 -26.59 -1.68
CA ALA A 23 -20.73 -27.72 -0.78
C ALA A 23 -19.53 -28.56 -1.24
N ASN A 24 -18.65 -28.86 -0.27
CA ASN A 24 -17.71 -29.98 -0.16
C ASN A 24 -17.21 -30.66 -1.47
N GLY A 25 -15.97 -30.36 -1.85
CA GLY A 25 -15.20 -31.06 -2.86
C GLY A 25 -13.74 -30.59 -2.83
N GLU A 26 -12.87 -31.47 -2.33
CA GLU A 26 -11.40 -31.48 -2.36
C GLU A 26 -10.71 -30.30 -3.09
N ARG A 27 -10.19 -29.34 -2.32
CA ARG A 27 -9.17 -28.41 -2.81
C ARG A 27 -7.87 -29.18 -3.01
N SER A 28 -7.61 -29.56 -4.26
CA SER A 28 -6.26 -29.73 -4.82
C SER A 28 -5.34 -28.64 -4.27
N SER A 29 -4.13 -28.99 -3.84
CA SER A 29 -3.16 -28.17 -3.09
C SER A 29 -3.26 -26.68 -3.42
N ALA A 30 -3.96 -25.94 -2.57
CA ALA A 30 -4.27 -24.54 -2.81
C ALA A 30 -2.97 -23.74 -2.88
N GLU A 31 -2.63 -23.25 -4.08
CA GLU A 31 -1.69 -22.16 -4.21
C GLU A 31 -2.22 -21.02 -3.33
N ALA A 32 -1.44 -20.62 -2.32
CA ALA A 32 -1.86 -19.60 -1.37
C ALA A 32 -2.22 -18.32 -2.12
N ASP A 33 -3.30 -17.64 -1.71
CA ASP A 33 -3.75 -16.41 -2.37
C ASP A 33 -2.57 -15.41 -2.52
N PRO A 34 -2.45 -14.76 -3.68
CA PRO A 34 -1.38 -13.81 -3.93
C PRO A 34 -1.48 -12.66 -2.93
N LEU A 35 -0.33 -12.19 -2.45
CA LEU A 35 -0.27 -10.96 -1.67
C LEU A 35 -0.67 -9.78 -2.55
N ARG A 36 -1.66 -9.00 -2.13
CA ARG A 36 -2.18 -7.82 -2.86
C ARG A 36 -1.69 -6.55 -2.20
N VAL A 37 -0.92 -5.75 -2.93
CA VAL A 37 -0.31 -4.52 -2.42
C VAL A 37 -0.95 -3.33 -3.12
N PHE A 38 -1.42 -2.35 -2.35
CA PHE A 38 -1.73 -1.02 -2.85
C PHE A 38 -0.53 -0.11 -2.61
N PHE A 39 0.22 0.19 -3.67
CA PHE A 39 1.34 1.11 -3.62
C PHE A 39 0.86 2.51 -3.98
N VAL A 40 1.09 3.46 -3.07
CA VAL A 40 0.75 4.88 -3.22
C VAL A 40 2.07 5.65 -3.23
N GLY A 41 2.38 6.27 -4.35
CA GLY A 41 3.58 7.09 -4.53
C GLY A 41 3.22 8.55 -4.75
N ALA A 42 3.54 9.41 -3.78
CA ALA A 42 3.43 10.86 -3.92
C ALA A 42 4.82 11.49 -3.95
N SER A 43 5.08 12.28 -4.99
CA SER A 43 6.35 12.97 -5.22
C SER A 43 6.07 14.36 -5.82
N PRO A 44 5.48 15.29 -5.03
CA PRO A 44 5.22 16.65 -5.48
C PRO A 44 6.50 17.33 -5.99
N PHE A 45 6.37 18.21 -6.98
CA PHE A 45 7.52 18.81 -7.69
C PHE A 45 8.10 20.08 -7.03
N ASP A 46 7.80 20.33 -5.76
CA ASP A 46 8.28 21.51 -5.04
C ASP A 46 9.81 21.62 -5.05
N ILE A 47 10.30 22.83 -5.34
CA ILE A 47 11.74 23.10 -5.51
C ILE A 47 12.55 22.90 -4.22
N ASP A 48 11.88 23.04 -3.07
CA ASP A 48 12.48 22.96 -1.74
C ASP A 48 12.36 21.56 -1.10
N LEU A 49 11.75 20.59 -1.81
CA LEU A 49 11.67 19.21 -1.37
C LEU A 49 12.69 18.36 -2.13
N ASP A 50 13.44 17.54 -1.39
CA ASP A 50 14.21 16.47 -2.00
C ASP A 50 13.27 15.55 -2.79
N ARG A 51 13.69 15.05 -3.95
CA ARG A 51 12.80 14.25 -4.79
C ARG A 51 12.73 12.81 -4.32
N ILE A 52 11.61 12.41 -3.72
CA ILE A 52 11.33 11.00 -3.47
C ILE A 52 11.32 10.20 -4.76
N ARG A 53 11.96 9.04 -4.72
CA ARG A 53 12.05 8.12 -5.86
C ARG A 53 11.00 7.00 -5.79
N ALA A 54 9.75 7.36 -5.52
CA ALA A 54 8.62 6.42 -5.44
C ALA A 54 8.48 5.57 -6.73
N ASP A 55 8.82 6.15 -7.88
CA ASP A 55 8.91 5.45 -9.18
C ASP A 55 9.88 4.27 -9.14
N ARG A 56 11.05 4.47 -8.52
CA ARG A 56 12.09 3.45 -8.40
C ARG A 56 11.78 2.45 -7.29
N GLU A 57 11.15 2.89 -6.22
CA GLU A 57 10.71 2.01 -5.14
C GLU A 57 9.67 1.03 -5.66
N PHE A 58 8.61 1.53 -6.33
CA PHE A 58 7.63 0.69 -7.02
C PHE A 58 8.30 -0.29 -7.99
N ARG A 59 9.24 0.19 -8.82
CA ARG A 59 9.98 -0.67 -9.75
C ARG A 59 10.78 -1.77 -9.05
N ALA A 60 11.29 -1.53 -7.84
CA ALA A 60 11.98 -2.56 -7.07
C ALA A 60 11.01 -3.66 -6.58
N ILE A 61 9.78 -3.29 -6.24
CA ILE A 61 8.69 -4.23 -5.91
C ILE A 61 8.31 -5.05 -7.16
N GLU A 62 8.10 -4.39 -8.30
CA GLU A 62 7.74 -5.07 -9.55
C GLU A 62 8.80 -6.10 -9.99
N ARG A 63 10.09 -5.79 -9.81
CA ARG A 63 11.19 -6.71 -10.16
C ARG A 63 11.16 -8.02 -9.38
N VAL A 64 10.61 -8.01 -8.17
CA VAL A 64 10.49 -9.22 -7.35
C VAL A 64 9.13 -9.88 -7.48
N ALA A 65 8.13 -9.19 -8.02
CA ALA A 65 6.79 -9.74 -8.22
C ALA A 65 6.82 -11.00 -9.09
N ARG A 66 6.04 -11.99 -8.68
CA ARG A 66 5.86 -13.26 -9.40
C ARG A 66 4.38 -13.52 -9.63
N PRO A 67 3.98 -13.96 -10.84
CA PRO A 67 2.61 -14.37 -11.12
C PRO A 67 2.10 -15.36 -10.07
N GLY A 68 0.87 -15.18 -9.59
CA GLY A 68 0.25 -16.02 -8.55
C GLY A 68 0.74 -15.76 -7.11
N ARG A 69 1.74 -14.88 -6.91
CA ARG A 69 2.37 -14.68 -5.59
C ARG A 69 2.24 -13.24 -5.07
N LEU A 70 2.35 -12.27 -5.96
CA LEU A 70 2.30 -10.85 -5.64
C LEU A 70 1.59 -10.08 -6.77
N VAL A 71 0.55 -9.33 -6.39
CA VAL A 71 -0.17 -8.40 -7.26
C VAL A 71 -0.02 -7.01 -6.66
N VAL A 72 0.41 -6.04 -7.46
CA VAL A 72 0.62 -4.67 -6.99
C VAL A 72 -0.23 -3.72 -7.83
N ALA A 73 -1.17 -3.04 -7.17
CA ALA A 73 -1.87 -1.90 -7.73
C ALA A 73 -1.07 -0.63 -7.41
N ASN A 74 -0.72 0.15 -8.44
CA ASN A 74 0.09 1.36 -8.30
C ASN A 74 -0.77 2.62 -8.50
N ARG A 75 -0.57 3.61 -7.63
CA ARG A 75 -1.00 4.99 -7.82
C ARG A 75 0.22 5.91 -7.73
N PRO A 76 0.85 6.24 -8.87
CA PRO A 76 1.84 7.29 -8.93
C PRO A 76 1.15 8.66 -8.92
N ALA A 77 1.91 9.72 -8.64
CA ALA A 77 1.38 11.08 -8.60
C ALA A 77 0.17 11.22 -7.66
N ALA A 78 0.23 10.52 -6.52
CA ALA A 78 -0.96 10.26 -5.73
C ALA A 78 -1.41 11.49 -4.93
N GLY A 79 -2.70 11.81 -5.09
CA GLY A 79 -3.44 12.66 -4.18
C GLY A 79 -4.02 11.88 -3.02
N VAL A 80 -4.42 12.56 -1.94
CA VAL A 80 -5.00 11.90 -0.76
C VAL A 80 -6.30 11.15 -1.09
N ASP A 81 -7.06 11.61 -2.09
CA ASP A 81 -8.32 11.00 -2.52
C ASP A 81 -8.16 9.67 -3.26
N ASP A 82 -6.97 9.39 -3.78
CA ASP A 82 -6.64 8.07 -4.35
C ASP A 82 -6.67 6.95 -3.31
N LEU A 83 -6.59 7.27 -2.02
CA LEU A 83 -6.78 6.28 -0.94
C LEU A 83 -8.17 5.64 -0.99
N SER A 84 -9.17 6.29 -1.60
CA SER A 84 -10.50 5.69 -1.80
C SER A 84 -10.48 4.44 -2.68
N ASP A 85 -9.43 4.24 -3.47
CA ASP A 85 -9.25 3.04 -4.30
C ASP A 85 -9.04 1.78 -3.47
N LEU A 86 -8.65 1.90 -2.20
CA LEU A 86 -8.62 0.80 -1.25
C LEU A 86 -9.99 0.11 -1.07
N LEU A 87 -11.08 0.81 -1.40
CA LEU A 87 -12.45 0.26 -1.35
C LEU A 87 -12.85 -0.47 -2.64
N ARG A 88 -12.11 -0.32 -3.73
CA ARG A 88 -12.49 -0.88 -5.04
C ARG A 88 -12.19 -2.37 -5.15
N GLU A 89 -11.13 -2.82 -4.48
CA GLU A 89 -10.72 -4.22 -4.45
C GLU A 89 -10.02 -4.57 -3.14
N ARG A 90 -9.83 -5.87 -2.90
CA ARG A 90 -9.12 -6.37 -1.72
C ARG A 90 -7.63 -6.06 -1.84
N HIS A 91 -7.07 -5.51 -0.78
CA HIS A 91 -5.64 -5.29 -0.60
C HIS A 91 -5.22 -5.84 0.76
N ASP A 92 -4.05 -6.47 0.83
CA ASP A 92 -3.45 -6.98 2.08
C ASP A 92 -2.53 -5.93 2.71
N VAL A 93 -1.81 -5.18 1.86
CA VAL A 93 -0.81 -4.21 2.31
C VAL A 93 -1.06 -2.86 1.64
N LEU A 94 -1.14 -1.81 2.44
CA LEU A 94 -0.96 -0.43 1.97
C LEU A 94 0.51 -0.05 2.12
N HIS A 95 1.15 0.36 1.02
CA HIS A 95 2.51 0.87 1.03
C HIS A 95 2.49 2.32 0.58
N LEU A 96 2.77 3.24 1.51
CA LEU A 96 2.74 4.68 1.29
C LEU A 96 4.17 5.22 1.19
N SER A 97 4.58 5.57 -0.03
CA SER A 97 5.87 6.20 -0.36
C SER A 97 5.63 7.68 -0.62
N CYS A 98 5.96 8.52 0.36
CA CYS A 98 5.72 9.95 0.32
C CYS A 98 6.63 10.69 1.31
N HIS A 99 6.68 12.01 1.24
CA HIS A 99 7.42 12.81 2.21
C HIS A 99 6.58 13.06 3.46
N MET A 100 7.27 13.40 4.55
CA MET A 100 6.63 13.91 5.75
C MET A 100 7.21 15.27 6.13
N ARG A 101 6.34 16.14 6.66
CA ARG A 101 6.73 17.38 7.32
C ARG A 101 6.07 17.43 8.70
N GLY A 102 6.85 17.11 9.74
CA GLY A 102 6.28 16.87 11.06
C GLY A 102 5.30 15.69 11.02
N ALA A 103 4.06 15.93 11.43
CA ALA A 103 3.00 14.91 11.45
C ALA A 103 2.10 14.91 10.19
N GLU A 104 2.53 15.55 9.10
CA GLU A 104 1.78 15.63 7.84
C GLU A 104 2.44 14.77 6.76
N PHE A 105 1.65 13.97 6.05
CA PHE A 105 2.06 13.34 4.79
C PHE A 105 1.90 14.32 3.63
N LEU A 106 2.87 14.34 2.73
CA LEU A 106 2.86 15.22 1.57
C LEU A 106 2.36 14.44 0.35
N PHE A 107 1.10 14.69 -0.02
CA PHE A 107 0.49 14.19 -1.25
C PHE A 107 0.64 15.20 -2.39
N GLU A 108 0.23 14.82 -3.59
CA GLU A 108 0.11 15.74 -4.73
C GLU A 108 -1.31 16.35 -4.79
N ASP A 109 -1.41 17.61 -5.16
CA ASP A 109 -2.67 18.21 -5.62
C ASP A 109 -2.84 18.06 -7.14
N ALA A 110 -3.85 18.72 -7.71
CA ALA A 110 -4.17 18.62 -9.13
C ALA A 110 -3.10 19.27 -10.04
N GLU A 111 -2.27 20.13 -9.47
CA GLU A 111 -1.18 20.84 -10.12
C GLU A 111 0.17 20.10 -9.95
N GLY A 112 0.22 19.07 -9.11
CA GLY A 112 1.44 18.33 -8.76
C GLY A 112 2.29 19.03 -7.69
N GLU A 113 1.71 20.01 -6.98
CA GLU A 113 2.33 20.68 -5.84
C GLU A 113 1.99 19.97 -4.53
N THR A 114 2.66 20.36 -3.43
CA THR A 114 2.46 19.71 -2.13
C THR A 114 1.07 19.97 -1.56
N HIS A 115 0.31 18.89 -1.40
CA HIS A 115 -0.86 18.83 -0.54
C HIS A 115 -0.52 18.15 0.80
N ALA A 116 -0.27 18.94 1.84
CA ALA A 116 0.01 18.43 3.18
C ALA A 116 -1.27 17.95 3.87
N VAL A 117 -1.27 16.70 4.35
CA VAL A 117 -2.40 16.09 5.05
C VAL A 117 -1.94 15.52 6.37
N ALA A 118 -2.59 15.92 7.46
CA ALA A 118 -2.28 15.40 8.79
C ALA A 118 -2.44 13.87 8.86
N ALA A 119 -1.48 13.20 9.49
CA ALA A 119 -1.44 11.74 9.58
C ALA A 119 -2.66 11.17 10.32
N ASP A 120 -3.21 11.91 11.28
CA ASP A 120 -4.44 11.54 11.99
C ASP A 120 -5.67 11.57 11.08
N ALA A 121 -5.75 12.50 10.14
CA ALA A 121 -6.80 12.58 9.13
C ALA A 121 -6.71 11.39 8.15
N VAL A 122 -5.49 11.03 7.71
CA VAL A 122 -5.26 9.81 6.90
C VAL A 122 -5.68 8.56 7.67
N ALA A 123 -5.23 8.42 8.92
CA ALA A 123 -5.63 7.30 9.77
C ALA A 123 -7.15 7.25 9.96
N GLN A 124 -7.81 8.39 10.21
CA GLN A 124 -9.26 8.49 10.37
C GLN A 124 -10.03 8.06 9.11
N ARG A 125 -9.53 8.43 7.93
CA ARG A 125 -10.06 7.97 6.65
C ARG A 125 -9.96 6.45 6.53
N LEU A 126 -8.80 5.86 6.84
CA LEU A 126 -8.62 4.40 6.84
C LEU A 126 -9.51 3.69 7.88
N ARG A 127 -9.71 4.26 9.08
CA ARG A 127 -10.67 3.70 10.07
C ARG A 127 -12.08 3.68 9.51
N THR A 128 -12.48 4.75 8.84
CA THR A 128 -13.79 4.87 8.21
C THR A 128 -13.97 3.80 7.13
N TYR A 129 -12.93 3.55 6.31
CA TYR A 129 -12.94 2.50 5.31
C TYR A 129 -13.01 1.10 5.92
N ARG A 130 -12.34 0.85 7.05
CA ARG A 130 -12.44 -0.41 7.79
C ARG A 130 -13.85 -0.60 8.36
N ASP A 131 -14.34 0.38 9.09
CA ASP A 131 -15.57 0.29 9.89
C ASP A 131 -16.84 0.25 9.00
N HIS A 132 -16.78 0.86 7.82
CA HIS A 132 -17.96 0.99 6.93
C HIS A 132 -17.75 0.45 5.51
N GLY A 133 -16.51 0.30 5.05
CA GLY A 133 -16.17 -0.13 3.70
C GLY A 133 -15.62 -1.56 3.60
N GLY A 134 -15.45 -2.25 4.73
CA GLY A 134 -14.92 -3.61 4.76
C GLY A 134 -13.42 -3.72 4.49
N LEU A 135 -12.67 -2.61 4.61
CA LEU A 135 -11.21 -2.63 4.48
C LEU A 135 -10.59 -3.48 5.60
N GLY A 136 -9.78 -4.48 5.23
CA GLY A 136 -8.98 -5.27 6.16
C GLY A 136 -7.56 -5.39 5.64
N LEU A 137 -6.62 -4.72 6.32
CA LEU A 137 -5.21 -4.74 5.96
C LEU A 137 -4.43 -5.65 6.92
N ASP A 138 -3.58 -6.49 6.37
CA ASP A 138 -2.56 -7.21 7.14
C ASP A 138 -1.40 -6.27 7.46
N GLY A 139 -1.07 -5.35 6.55
CA GLY A 139 0.09 -4.46 6.66
C GLY A 139 -0.16 -3.02 6.24
N ILE A 140 0.47 -2.09 6.96
CA ILE A 140 0.71 -0.73 6.50
C ILE A 140 2.22 -0.48 6.53
N VAL A 141 2.79 -0.02 5.42
CA VAL A 141 4.19 0.39 5.32
C VAL A 141 4.22 1.89 5.08
N LEU A 142 4.72 2.64 6.05
CA LEU A 142 4.97 4.07 5.96
C LEU A 142 6.42 4.26 5.48
N SER A 143 6.62 4.30 4.16
CA SER A 143 7.93 4.52 3.53
C SER A 143 8.23 6.03 3.49
N CYS A 144 8.46 6.59 4.68
CA CYS A 144 8.74 7.99 4.93
C CYS A 144 9.66 8.14 6.15
N CYS A 145 10.60 9.09 6.08
CA CYS A 145 11.46 9.47 7.19
C CYS A 145 10.63 9.93 8.40
N GLY A 146 11.04 9.57 9.62
CA GLY A 146 10.37 10.00 10.86
C GLY A 146 8.95 9.47 11.08
N SER A 147 8.45 8.60 10.20
CA SER A 147 7.08 8.06 10.27
C SER A 147 6.74 7.30 11.56
N ALA A 148 7.74 6.89 12.36
CA ALA A 148 7.51 6.31 13.67
C ALA A 148 6.77 7.26 14.62
N GLU A 149 6.90 8.58 14.45
CA GLU A 149 6.20 9.58 15.27
C GLU A 149 4.67 9.48 15.16
N VAL A 150 4.18 9.02 14.00
CA VAL A 150 2.75 8.89 13.70
C VAL A 150 2.27 7.44 13.60
N ALA A 151 3.17 6.46 13.69
CA ALA A 151 2.87 5.04 13.47
C ALA A 151 1.77 4.50 14.40
N GLU A 152 1.71 4.97 15.65
CA GLU A 152 0.68 4.58 16.62
C GLU A 152 -0.74 4.99 16.18
N LEU A 153 -0.89 6.03 15.34
CA LEU A 153 -2.19 6.38 14.77
C LEU A 153 -2.74 5.27 13.87
N PHE A 154 -1.85 4.47 13.28
CA PHE A 154 -2.19 3.36 12.40
C PHE A 154 -2.27 2.01 13.13
N ALA A 155 -1.90 1.96 14.41
CA ALA A 155 -2.04 0.76 15.22
C ALA A 155 -3.52 0.33 15.29
N GLY A 156 -3.77 -0.97 15.06
CA GLY A 156 -5.13 -1.53 15.01
C GLY A 156 -5.90 -1.26 13.71
N LEU A 157 -5.32 -0.56 12.72
CA LEU A 157 -5.83 -0.51 11.35
C LEU A 157 -5.28 -1.63 10.46
N ALA A 158 -4.12 -2.15 10.83
CA ALA A 158 -3.54 -3.34 10.24
C ALA A 158 -2.94 -4.23 11.33
N ALA A 159 -2.71 -5.50 11.00
CA ALA A 159 -2.03 -6.43 11.91
C ALA A 159 -0.57 -6.01 12.16
N THR A 160 0.10 -5.43 11.17
CA THR A 160 1.45 -4.88 11.30
C THR A 160 1.56 -3.48 10.69
N VAL A 161 2.22 -2.56 11.39
CA VAL A 161 2.64 -1.25 10.85
C VAL A 161 4.16 -1.20 10.82
N VAL A 162 4.72 -0.87 9.66
CA VAL A 162 6.17 -0.66 9.44
C VAL A 162 6.43 0.83 9.25
N ALA A 163 7.35 1.39 10.04
CA ALA A 163 7.68 2.80 10.06
C ALA A 163 9.16 3.04 10.43
N TRP A 164 9.61 4.29 10.43
CA TRP A 164 11.01 4.66 10.61
C TRP A 164 11.20 5.79 11.63
N ARG A 165 12.13 5.65 12.59
CA ARG A 165 12.41 6.67 13.62
C ARG A 165 13.12 7.90 13.08
N GLY A 166 14.02 7.70 12.13
CA GLY A 166 14.87 8.74 11.59
C GLY A 166 14.87 8.70 10.07
N ASP A 167 16.01 9.04 9.50
CA ASP A 167 16.18 9.14 8.06
C ASP A 167 16.05 7.78 7.39
N LEU A 168 15.27 7.77 6.31
CA LEU A 168 15.16 6.70 5.34
C LEU A 168 15.50 7.30 3.98
N ASP A 169 16.77 7.22 3.61
CA ASP A 169 17.21 7.70 2.30
C ASP A 169 16.52 6.93 1.17
N ASP A 170 16.29 7.61 0.04
CA ASP A 170 15.59 7.03 -1.13
C ASP A 170 16.19 5.70 -1.58
N ASP A 171 17.51 5.61 -1.71
CA ASP A 171 18.19 4.38 -2.13
C ASP A 171 17.96 3.24 -1.12
N CYS A 172 17.82 3.58 0.16
CA CYS A 172 17.51 2.63 1.21
C CYS A 172 16.03 2.23 1.24
N ALA A 173 15.10 3.15 0.99
CA ALA A 173 13.68 2.85 0.78
C ALA A 173 13.51 1.86 -0.40
N ILE A 174 14.17 2.15 -1.53
CA ILE A 174 14.17 1.29 -2.73
C ILE A 174 14.72 -0.10 -2.42
N ALA A 175 15.88 -0.18 -1.76
CA ALA A 175 16.52 -1.45 -1.40
C ALA A 175 15.65 -2.24 -0.41
N PHE A 176 15.13 -1.57 0.61
CA PHE A 176 14.22 -2.15 1.60
C PHE A 176 12.97 -2.72 0.93
N ALA A 177 12.26 -1.96 0.10
CA ALA A 177 11.04 -2.41 -0.57
C ALA A 177 11.29 -3.67 -1.41
N GLY A 178 12.37 -3.69 -2.20
CA GLY A 178 12.75 -4.85 -2.98
C GLY A 178 13.02 -6.10 -2.12
N CYS A 179 13.77 -5.95 -1.02
CA CYS A 179 14.03 -7.07 -0.09
C CYS A 179 12.78 -7.50 0.69
N PHE A 180 11.94 -6.56 1.11
CA PHE A 180 10.73 -6.79 1.89
C PHE A 180 9.73 -7.65 1.12
N TYR A 181 9.39 -7.25 -0.10
CA TYR A 181 8.45 -8.02 -0.90
C TYR A 181 9.05 -9.32 -1.42
N ARG A 182 10.37 -9.40 -1.61
CA ARG A 182 11.05 -10.68 -1.89
C ARG A 182 10.90 -11.66 -0.73
N ALA A 183 11.07 -11.19 0.50
CA ALA A 183 10.89 -12.01 1.69
C ALA A 183 9.42 -12.49 1.81
N LEU A 184 8.44 -11.61 1.57
CA LEU A 184 7.00 -11.96 1.68
C LEU A 184 6.50 -12.96 0.65
N ILE A 185 7.15 -13.10 -0.50
CA ILE A 185 6.79 -14.10 -1.51
C ILE A 185 7.60 -15.39 -1.39
N SER A 186 8.55 -15.46 -0.46
CA SER A 186 9.34 -16.67 -0.17
C SER A 186 8.49 -17.75 0.51
N GLU A 187 8.97 -18.99 0.53
CA GLU A 187 8.32 -20.11 1.23
C GLU A 187 9.19 -20.61 2.39
N PRO A 188 8.62 -20.78 3.60
CA PRO A 188 7.28 -20.34 4.00
C PRO A 188 7.15 -18.81 4.02
N ARG A 189 5.97 -18.26 3.70
CA ARG A 189 5.72 -16.81 3.78
C ARG A 189 5.92 -16.33 5.24
N PRO A 190 6.90 -15.45 5.52
CA PRO A 190 7.07 -14.89 6.86
C PRO A 190 5.94 -13.90 7.20
N ALA A 191 5.68 -13.70 8.49
CA ALA A 191 4.85 -12.58 8.94
C ALA A 191 5.45 -11.23 8.50
N LEU A 192 4.60 -10.22 8.25
CA LEU A 192 5.02 -8.90 7.78
C LEU A 192 6.12 -8.28 8.64
N GLY A 193 5.97 -8.31 9.96
CA GLY A 193 7.00 -7.80 10.86
C GLY A 193 8.34 -8.53 10.74
N SER A 194 8.32 -9.85 10.52
CA SER A 194 9.54 -10.63 10.31
C SER A 194 10.17 -10.32 8.95
N ALA A 195 9.36 -10.18 7.90
CA ALA A 195 9.83 -9.77 6.58
C ALA A 195 10.49 -8.39 6.61
N ALA A 196 9.94 -7.43 7.38
CA ALA A 196 10.51 -6.10 7.52
C ALA A 196 11.91 -6.15 8.16
N ARG A 197 12.08 -6.97 9.21
CA ARG A 197 13.38 -7.16 9.87
C ARG A 197 14.40 -7.84 8.97
N ILE A 198 13.99 -8.87 8.21
CA ILE A 198 14.85 -9.51 7.21
C ILE A 198 15.30 -8.48 6.18
N ALA A 199 14.34 -7.70 5.65
CA ALA A 199 14.61 -6.70 4.62
C ALA A 199 15.56 -5.59 5.08
N SER A 200 15.43 -5.12 6.33
CA SER A 200 16.34 -4.09 6.85
C SER A 200 17.79 -4.59 6.95
N VAL A 201 17.99 -5.88 7.24
CA VAL A 201 19.34 -6.48 7.30
C VAL A 201 19.88 -6.71 5.88
N GLU A 202 19.07 -7.25 4.98
CA GLU A 202 19.48 -7.50 3.60
C GLU A 202 19.82 -6.20 2.84
N ALA A 203 19.01 -5.15 3.00
CA ALA A 203 19.25 -3.86 2.38
C ALA A 203 20.62 -3.28 2.79
N GLY A 204 20.97 -3.34 4.08
CA GLY A 204 22.30 -2.93 4.57
C GLY A 204 23.47 -3.80 4.10
N GLY A 205 23.19 -5.04 3.68
CA GLY A 205 24.15 -5.93 3.03
C GLY A 205 24.38 -5.59 1.55
N LEU A 206 23.36 -5.10 0.86
CA LEU A 206 23.42 -4.68 -0.55
C LEU A 206 24.06 -3.30 -0.71
N ASP A 207 23.76 -2.37 0.19
CA ASP A 207 24.38 -1.06 0.23
C ASP A 207 24.84 -0.73 1.65
N ARG A 208 26.13 -0.38 1.79
CA ARG A 208 26.72 0.01 3.06
C ARG A 208 26.07 1.26 3.67
N HIS A 209 25.50 2.12 2.83
CA HIS A 209 24.79 3.33 3.25
C HIS A 209 23.51 2.99 4.03
N CYS A 210 22.91 1.83 3.73
CA CYS A 210 21.67 1.39 4.35
C CYS A 210 21.85 0.51 5.59
N ARG A 211 23.07 0.38 6.13
CA ARG A 211 23.34 -0.47 7.31
C ARG A 211 22.57 -0.05 8.56
N GLU A 212 22.31 1.24 8.68
CA GLU A 212 21.66 1.80 9.87
C GLU A 212 20.14 1.74 9.81
N ILE A 213 19.52 1.41 8.66
CA ILE A 213 18.06 1.41 8.58
C ILE A 213 17.44 0.40 9.54
N GLY A 214 18.10 -0.74 9.80
CA GLY A 214 17.65 -1.70 10.81
C GLY A 214 17.51 -1.12 12.23
N ASN A 215 18.33 -0.13 12.57
CA ASN A 215 18.25 0.58 13.86
C ASN A 215 17.12 1.63 13.88
N GLN A 216 16.74 2.13 12.71
CA GLN A 216 15.63 3.08 12.52
C GLN A 216 14.27 2.40 12.37
N LEU A 217 14.24 1.12 11.99
CA LEU A 217 13.03 0.35 11.75
C LEU A 217 12.16 0.24 13.02
N VAL A 218 10.89 0.60 12.89
CA VAL A 218 9.83 0.38 13.87
C VAL A 218 8.80 -0.55 13.27
N VAL A 219 8.43 -1.59 14.03
CA VAL A 219 7.38 -2.52 13.65
C VAL A 219 6.38 -2.61 14.81
N LEU A 220 5.17 -2.12 14.59
CA LEU A 220 4.05 -2.23 15.53
C LEU A 220 3.14 -3.39 15.12
N GLY A 221 2.49 -4.04 16.09
CA GLY A 221 1.60 -5.17 15.84
C GLY A 221 2.39 -6.45 15.47
N VAL A 222 2.61 -7.28 16.49
CA VAL A 222 3.29 -8.59 16.41
C VAL A 222 2.52 -9.61 17.24
#